data_AF-A0A497Q0T5-F1
#
_entry.id   AF-A0A497Q0T5-F1
#
_cell.length_a   1.000
_cell.length_b   1.000
_cell.length_c   1.000
_cell.angle_alpha   90.00
_cell.angle_beta   90.00
_cell.angle_gamma   90.00
#
_symmetry.space_group_name_H-M   'P 1'
#
loop_
_entity.id
_entity.type
_entity.pdbx_description
1 polymer ?
#
loop_
_entity_poly.entity_id
_entity_poly.type
_entity_poly.pdbx_seq_one_letter_code
_entity_poly.pdbx_strand_id
1 'polypeptide(L)'
;MWLEIFLIPFTLALVLFIIFWIVREGSRWQKHPQLGVFARIIQKSPKTEFVIFLFLMSLLIPLSLLVMTGLWWDKLAAGLGPQKTDVVNVMLVMFLILSFTIYTVWGAFSRWRNAVRAEAEVLVTTTQM
;
A
#
# COMPACT_ATOMS: atom_id res chain seq x y z
N MET A 1 15.45 7.53 18.89
CA MET A 1 14.10 7.92 19.36
C MET A 1 13.25 8.40 18.19
N TRP A 2 13.75 9.28 17.31
CA TRP A 2 13.00 9.77 16.16
C TRP A 2 12.72 8.67 15.13
N LEU A 3 13.65 7.74 14.92
CA LEU A 3 13.45 6.59 14.07
C LEU A 3 12.24 5.78 14.52
N GLU A 4 12.18 5.43 15.81
CA GLU A 4 11.07 4.66 16.38
C GLU A 4 9.73 5.38 16.21
N ILE A 5 9.69 6.70 16.47
CA ILE A 5 8.50 7.52 16.31
C ILE A 5 7.98 7.49 14.87
N PHE A 6 8.84 7.61 13.87
CA PHE A 6 8.43 7.58 12.46
C PHE A 6 8.24 6.16 11.91
N LEU A 7 8.87 5.15 12.52
CA LEU A 7 8.74 3.75 12.14
C LEU A 7 7.34 3.20 12.48
N ILE A 8 6.73 3.64 13.58
CA ILE A 8 5.39 3.19 13.99
C ILE A 8 4.33 3.46 12.90
N PRO A 9 4.08 4.71 12.44
CA PRO A 9 3.07 4.97 11.42
C PRO A 9 3.41 4.32 10.08
N PHE A 10 4.70 4.23 9.72
CA PHE A 10 5.16 3.50 8.53
C PHE A 10 4.77 2.01 8.60
N THR A 11 5.08 1.36 9.74
CA THR A 11 4.80 -0.06 9.95
C THR A 11 3.30 -0.32 9.97
N LEU A 12 2.50 0.56 10.60
CA LEU A 12 1.04 0.45 10.58
C LEU A 12 0.46 0.54 9.16
N ALA A 13 0.92 1.51 8.35
CA ALA A 13 0.51 1.64 6.96
C ALA A 13 0.89 0.40 6.13
N LEU A 14 2.09 -0.14 6.36
CA LEU A 14 2.57 -1.35 5.69
C LEU A 14 1.76 -2.59 6.10
N VAL A 15 1.46 -2.76 7.39
CA VAL A 15 0.63 -3.87 7.90
C VAL A 15 -0.78 -3.78 7.31
N LEU A 16 -1.39 -2.60 7.29
CA LEU A 16 -2.69 -2.40 6.64
C LEU A 16 -2.64 -2.74 5.15
N PHE A 17 -1.59 -2.31 4.46
CA PHE A 17 -1.36 -2.66 3.06
C PHE A 17 -1.31 -4.18 2.85
N ILE A 18 -0.56 -4.90 3.68
CA ILE A 18 -0.43 -6.36 3.61
C ILE A 18 -1.76 -7.05 3.92
N ILE A 19 -2.50 -6.59 4.95
CA ILE A 19 -3.83 -7.12 5.27
C ILE A 19 -4.76 -6.99 4.07
N PHE A 20 -4.84 -5.79 3.48
CA PHE A 20 -5.65 -5.55 2.29
C PHE A 20 -5.19 -6.38 1.10
N TRP A 21 -3.87 -6.54 0.93
CA TRP A 21 -3.30 -7.37 -0.13
C TRP A 21 -3.73 -8.84 0.01
N ILE A 22 -3.68 -9.40 1.22
CA ILE A 22 -4.08 -10.79 1.49
C ILE A 22 -5.60 -10.96 1.31
N VAL A 23 -6.39 -10.05 1.88
CA VAL A 23 -7.85 -10.20 1.89
C VAL A 23 -8.50 -9.87 0.55
N ARG A 24 -7.81 -9.22 -0.40
CA ARG A 24 -8.37 -8.95 -1.73
C ARG A 24 -8.63 -10.24 -2.52
N GLU A 25 -7.92 -11.32 -2.20
CA GLU A 25 -7.98 -12.60 -2.91
C GLU A 25 -8.74 -13.64 -2.09
N GLY A 26 -9.97 -13.94 -2.51
CA GLY A 26 -10.78 -15.04 -1.97
C GLY A 26 -11.99 -14.60 -1.15
N SER A 27 -13.18 -15.07 -1.56
CA SER A 27 -14.45 -14.80 -0.87
C SER A 27 -14.51 -15.40 0.54
N ARG A 28 -13.67 -16.41 0.84
CA ARG A 28 -13.55 -17.01 2.18
C ARG A 28 -13.23 -15.99 3.28
N TRP A 29 -12.48 -14.94 2.94
CA TRP A 29 -12.08 -13.92 3.91
C TRP A 29 -13.24 -13.07 4.40
N GLN A 30 -14.33 -12.94 3.61
CA GLN A 30 -15.51 -12.18 4.02
C GLN A 30 -16.18 -12.76 5.28
N LYS A 31 -16.06 -14.07 5.50
CA LYS A 31 -16.62 -14.77 6.67
C LYS A 31 -15.65 -14.82 7.86
N HIS A 32 -14.42 -14.32 7.71
CA HIS A 32 -13.43 -14.37 8.78
C HIS A 32 -13.79 -13.39 9.92
N PRO A 33 -13.72 -13.79 11.21
CA PRO A 33 -14.19 -12.95 12.32
C PRO A 33 -13.51 -11.58 12.40
N GLN A 34 -12.19 -11.53 12.20
CA GLN A 34 -11.40 -10.29 12.33
C GLN A 34 -11.09 -9.64 10.98
N LEU A 35 -10.88 -10.46 9.95
CA LEU A 35 -10.42 -9.99 8.63
C LEU A 35 -11.56 -9.73 7.65
N GLY A 36 -12.78 -10.18 7.99
CA GLY A 36 -13.97 -10.02 7.16
C GLY A 36 -14.41 -8.58 7.00
N VAL A 37 -14.07 -7.67 7.93
CA VAL A 37 -14.32 -6.23 7.75
C VAL A 37 -13.48 -5.70 6.59
N PHE A 38 -12.17 -5.95 6.61
CA PHE A 38 -11.25 -5.52 5.54
C PHE A 38 -11.60 -6.15 4.20
N ALA A 39 -11.92 -7.46 4.19
CA ALA A 39 -12.33 -8.17 2.98
C ALA A 39 -13.59 -7.56 2.37
N ARG A 40 -14.62 -7.26 3.16
CA ARG A 40 -15.87 -6.64 2.67
C ARG A 40 -15.65 -5.24 2.11
N ILE A 41 -14.74 -4.46 2.70
CA ILE A 41 -14.40 -3.12 2.22
C ILE A 41 -13.73 -3.22 0.85
N ILE A 42 -12.67 -4.03 0.74
CA ILE A 42 -11.85 -4.05 -0.47
C ILE A 42 -12.50 -4.78 -1.63
N GLN A 43 -13.27 -5.83 -1.35
CA GLN A 43 -13.97 -6.63 -2.36
C GLN A 43 -15.30 -6.01 -2.80
N LYS A 44 -15.70 -4.84 -2.27
CA LYS A 44 -16.95 -4.16 -2.63
C LYS A 44 -17.01 -3.81 -4.12
N SER A 45 -15.92 -3.29 -4.67
CA SER A 45 -15.80 -2.98 -6.10
C SER A 45 -14.34 -2.92 -6.54
N PRO A 46 -14.03 -3.20 -7.82
CA PRO A 46 -12.69 -3.03 -8.36
C PRO A 46 -12.15 -1.59 -8.19
N LYS A 47 -13.03 -0.59 -8.25
CA LYS A 47 -12.67 0.82 -8.01
C LYS A 47 -12.22 1.06 -6.57
N THR A 48 -12.96 0.54 -5.59
CA THR A 48 -12.63 0.67 -4.17
C THR A 48 -11.28 0.03 -3.87
N GLU A 49 -11.03 -1.15 -4.44
CA GLU A 49 -9.75 -1.83 -4.35
C GLU A 49 -8.60 -0.95 -4.86
N PHE A 50 -8.73 -0.42 -6.07
CA PHE A 50 -7.71 0.45 -6.66
C PHE A 50 -7.44 1.70 -5.80
N VAL A 51 -8.50 2.38 -5.35
CA VAL A 51 -8.36 3.61 -4.55
C VAL A 51 -7.67 3.35 -3.21
N ILE A 52 -7.99 2.24 -2.52
CA ILE A 52 -7.34 1.89 -1.24
C ILE A 52 -5.85 1.64 -1.44
N PHE A 53 -5.47 0.82 -2.43
CA PHE A 53 -4.06 0.55 -2.69
C PHE A 53 -3.32 1.81 -3.15
N LEU A 54 -3.94 2.65 -3.98
CA LEU A 54 -3.35 3.92 -4.43
C LEU A 54 -3.11 4.86 -3.25
N PHE A 55 -4.09 4.99 -2.35
CA PHE A 55 -3.98 5.82 -1.15
C PHE A 55 -2.86 5.32 -0.23
N LEU A 56 -2.83 4.02 0.07
CA LEU A 56 -1.80 3.44 0.93
C LEU A 56 -0.40 3.54 0.32
N MET A 57 -0.25 3.31 -1.00
CA MET A 57 1.02 3.52 -1.70
C MET A 57 1.47 4.98 -1.60
N SER A 58 0.56 5.92 -1.86
CA SER A 58 0.86 7.35 -1.79
C SER A 58 1.21 7.80 -0.38
N LEU A 59 0.66 7.15 0.65
CA LEU A 59 0.97 7.39 2.05
C LEU A 59 2.33 6.79 2.47
N LEU A 60 2.70 5.62 1.92
CA LEU A 60 3.97 4.96 2.24
C LEU A 60 5.19 5.74 1.73
N ILE A 61 5.06 6.52 0.65
CA ILE A 61 6.14 7.38 0.13
C ILE A 61 6.59 8.42 1.16
N PRO A 62 5.75 9.36 1.64
CA PRO A 62 6.16 10.34 2.65
C PRO A 62 6.53 9.67 3.99
N LEU A 63 5.88 8.56 4.37
CA LEU A 63 6.26 7.83 5.58
C LEU A 63 7.68 7.23 5.47
N SER A 64 8.08 6.73 4.29
CA SER A 64 9.45 6.23 4.07
C SER A 64 10.50 7.34 4.21
N LEU A 65 10.18 8.54 3.73
CA LEU A 65 11.05 9.72 3.89
C LEU A 65 11.15 10.14 5.36
N LEU A 66 10.06 10.05 6.13
CA LEU A 66 10.08 10.32 7.57
C LEU A 66 10.94 9.30 8.33
N VAL A 67 10.86 8.00 8.00
CA VAL A 67 11.73 6.97 8.59
C VAL A 67 13.20 7.27 8.31
N MET A 68 13.53 7.63 7.07
CA MET A 68 14.89 8.03 6.70
C MET A 68 15.36 9.26 7.48
N THR A 69 14.50 10.27 7.61
CA THR A 69 14.80 11.50 8.35
C THR A 69 14.98 11.21 9.84
N GLY A 70 14.19 10.30 10.41
CA GLY A 70 14.32 9.84 11.80
C GLY A 70 15.66 9.17 12.07
N LEU A 71 16.12 8.31 11.15
CA LEU A 71 17.45 7.69 11.24
C LEU A 71 18.55 8.75 11.26
N TRP A 72 18.45 9.75 10.38
CA TRP A 72 19.42 10.83 10.31
C TRP A 72 19.47 11.65 11.60
N TRP A 73 18.31 12.01 12.14
CA TRP A 73 18.22 12.75 13.40
C TRP A 73 18.83 11.99 14.57
N ASP A 74 18.54 10.69 14.67
CA ASP A 74 19.07 9.87 15.75
C ASP A 74 20.60 9.71 15.66
N LYS A 75 21.16 9.58 14.45
CA LYS A 75 22.62 9.50 14.26
C LYS A 75 23.30 10.83 14.62
N LEU A 76 22.77 11.95 14.11
CA LEU A 76 23.26 13.29 14.44
C LEU A 76 23.23 13.57 15.95
N ALA A 77 22.15 13.19 16.64
CA ALA A 77 22.01 13.35 18.08
C ALA A 77 23.02 12.50 18.89
N ALA A 78 23.44 11.35 18.35
CA ALA A 78 24.44 10.48 18.96
C ALA A 78 25.90 10.94 18.74
N GLY A 79 26.11 12.11 18.12
CA GLY A 79 27.45 12.59 17.77
C GLY A 79 28.14 11.76 16.67
N LEU A 80 27.41 10.84 16.05
CA LEU A 80 27.87 10.03 14.93
C LEU A 80 27.36 10.67 13.64
N GLY A 81 28.25 10.97 12.70
CA GLY A 81 27.82 11.31 11.34
C GLY A 81 26.99 10.15 10.76
N PRO A 82 26.00 10.42 9.88
CA PRO A 82 25.26 9.35 9.23
C PRO A 82 26.24 8.45 8.47
N GLN A 83 26.44 7.22 8.94
CA GLN A 83 27.25 6.24 8.24
C GLN A 83 26.56 5.90 6.92
N LYS A 84 27.29 6.05 5.82
CA LYS A 84 26.75 5.86 4.46
C LYS A 84 26.09 4.48 4.30
N THR A 85 26.64 3.46 4.94
CA THR A 85 26.14 2.08 4.90
C THR A 85 24.75 1.92 5.51
N ASP A 86 24.50 2.49 6.69
CA ASP A 86 23.20 2.37 7.37
C ASP A 86 22.09 3.05 6.59
N VAL A 87 22.37 4.26 6.08
CA VAL A 87 21.42 5.03 5.27
C VAL A 87 21.10 4.28 3.98
N VAL A 88 22.12 3.78 3.28
CA VAL A 88 21.92 3.01 2.04
C VAL A 88 21.14 1.73 2.28
N ASN A 89 21.41 0.99 3.36
CA ASN A 89 20.67 -0.23 3.69
C ASN A 89 19.18 0.06 3.91
N VAL A 90 18.86 1.12 4.68
CA VAL A 90 17.47 1.52 4.90
C VAL A 90 16.81 1.98 3.59
N MET A 91 17.53 2.72 2.73
CA MET A 91 17.01 3.11 1.40
C MET A 91 16.66 1.90 0.54
N LEU A 92 17.55 0.90 0.49
CA LEU A 92 17.31 -0.31 -0.30
C LEU A 92 16.08 -1.07 0.20
N VAL A 93 15.89 -1.16 1.51
CA VAL A 93 14.68 -1.77 2.11
C VAL A 93 13.43 -0.97 1.74
N MET A 94 13.47 0.37 1.84
CA MET A 94 12.34 1.22 1.47
C MET A 94 12.00 1.09 -0.02
N PHE A 95 13.00 1.04 -0.90
CA PHE A 95 12.80 0.82 -2.32
C PHE A 95 12.17 -0.53 -2.61
N LEU A 96 12.63 -1.60 -1.96
CA LEU A 96 12.03 -2.93 -2.11
C LEU A 96 10.55 -2.93 -1.73
N ILE A 97 10.20 -2.32 -0.60
CA ILE A 97 8.81 -2.19 -0.14
C ILE A 97 7.99 -1.38 -1.15
N LEU A 98 8.49 -0.23 -1.59
CA LEU A 98 7.78 0.63 -2.55
C LEU A 98 7.60 -0.06 -3.91
N SER A 99 8.61 -0.76 -4.42
CA SER A 99 8.48 -1.54 -5.66
C SER A 99 7.37 -2.58 -5.58
N PHE A 100 7.25 -3.29 -4.45
CA PHE A 100 6.15 -4.23 -4.22
C PHE A 100 4.78 -3.54 -4.20
N THR A 101 4.69 -2.36 -3.58
CA THR A 101 3.43 -1.60 -3.53
C THR A 101 2.98 -1.13 -4.91
N ILE A 102 3.91 -0.66 -5.75
CA ILE A 102 3.63 -0.23 -7.13
C ILE A 102 3.08 -1.39 -7.96
N TYR A 103 3.72 -2.56 -7.89
CA TYR A 103 3.25 -3.76 -8.58
C TYR A 103 1.81 -4.12 -8.18
N THR A 104 1.52 -4.05 -6.89
CA THR A 104 0.20 -4.38 -6.34
C THR A 104 -0.89 -3.39 -6.80
N VAL A 105 -0.58 -2.08 -6.79
CA VAL A 105 -1.47 -1.02 -7.28
C VAL A 105 -1.76 -1.19 -8.76
N TRP A 106 -0.74 -1.52 -9.57
CA TRP A 106 -0.91 -1.74 -11.00
C TRP A 106 -1.85 -2.91 -11.30
N GLY A 107 -1.76 -3.99 -10.53
CA GLY A 107 -2.69 -5.12 -10.61
C GLY A 107 -4.15 -4.70 -10.33
N ALA A 108 -4.36 -3.90 -9.27
CA ALA A 108 -5.68 -3.38 -8.93
C ALA A 108 -6.22 -2.40 -9.99
N PHE A 109 -5.36 -1.54 -10.55
CA PHE A 109 -5.70 -0.63 -11.64
C PHE A 109 -6.17 -1.38 -12.88
N SER A 110 -5.46 -2.45 -13.27
CA SER A 110 -5.86 -3.26 -14.43
C SER A 110 -7.23 -3.92 -14.23
N ARG A 111 -7.52 -4.43 -13.02
CA ARG A 111 -8.85 -4.97 -12.69
C ARG A 111 -9.94 -3.91 -12.80
N TRP A 112 -9.73 -2.73 -12.23
CA TRP A 112 -10.68 -1.63 -12.31
C TRP A 112 -10.93 -1.19 -13.76
N ARG A 113 -9.86 -0.99 -14.53
CA ARG A 113 -9.95 -0.58 -15.94
C ARG A 113 -10.75 -1.59 -16.77
N ASN A 114 -10.53 -2.88 -16.56
CA ASN A 114 -11.24 -3.93 -17.29
C ASN A 114 -12.72 -3.99 -16.88
N ALA A 115 -13.04 -3.79 -15.60
CA ALA A 115 -14.43 -3.72 -15.13
C ALA A 115 -15.19 -2.54 -15.77
N VAL A 116 -14.58 -1.35 -15.83
CA VAL A 116 -15.19 -0.17 -16.47
C VAL A 116 -15.42 -0.40 -17.97
N ARG A 117 -14.50 -1.08 -18.65
CA ARG A 117 -14.67 -1.43 -20.08
C ARG A 117 -15.83 -2.41 -20.29
N ALA A 118 -15.92 -3.45 -19.46
CA ALA A 118 -17.00 -4.42 -19.54
C ALA A 118 -18.38 -3.77 -19.28
N GLU A 119 -18.48 -2.87 -18.30
CA GLU A 119 -19.71 -2.10 -18.06
C GLU A 119 -20.10 -1.25 -19.28
N ALA A 120 -19.14 -0.60 -19.93
CA ALA A 120 -19.38 0.19 -21.14
C ALA A 120 -19.86 -0.67 -22.32
N GLU A 121 -19.28 -1.86 -22.53
CA GLU A 121 -19.67 -2.79 -23.59
C GLU A 121 -21.11 -3.29 -23.43
N VAL A 122 -21.54 -3.57 -22.19
CA VAL A 122 -22.92 -3.98 -21.88
C VAL A 122 -23.91 -2.85 -22.21
N LEU A 123 -23.61 -1.61 -21.80
CA LEU A 123 -24.48 -0.46 -22.07
C LEU A 123 -24.69 -0.21 -23.56
N VAL A 124 -23.63 -0.32 -24.36
CA VAL A 124 -23.71 -0.17 -25.82
C VAL A 124 -24.58 -1.27 -26.43
N THR A 125 -24.41 -2.52 -25.98
CA THR A 125 -25.17 -3.67 -26.48
C THR A 125 -26.66 -3.56 -26.14
N THR A 126 -27.01 -3.15 -24.92
CA THR A 126 -28.42 -2.94 -24.52
C THR A 126 -29.10 -1.77 -25.23
N THR A 127 -28.33 -0.78 -25.71
CA THR A 127 -28.88 0.37 -26.45
C THR A 127 -29.12 0.06 -27.93
N GLN A 128 -28.48 -0.99 -28.46
CA GLN A 128 -28.60 -1.42 -29.86
C GLN A 128 -29.69 -2.49 -30.07
N MET A 129 -30.32 -3.00 -29.01
CA MET A 129 -31.50 -3.87 -29.05
C MET A 129 -32.78 -3.04 -28.96
#